data_AF-A0A2V7P1S1-F1
#
_entry.id   AF-A0A2V7P1S1-F1
#
_cell.length_a   1.000
_cell.length_b   1.000
_cell.length_c   1.000
_cell.angle_alpha   90.00
_cell.angle_beta   90.00
_cell.angle_gamma   90.00
#
_symmetry.space_group_name_H-M   'P 1'
#
loop_
_entity.id
_entity.type
_entity.pdbx_description
1 polymer ?
#
loop_
_entity_poly.entity_id
_entity_poly.type
_entity_poly.pdbx_seq_one_letter_code
_entity_poly.pdbx_strand_id
1 'polypeptide(L)'
;MDDRRYALEYAGRRAASGRGPARVLADLLAQGVERGLAEAAVSEALAQEGIDPARAARTIAARRAAQLAGMPPATKKRRLLAYLARRGYRGAEVRELVEELCGSF
;
A
#
# COMPACT_ATOMS: atom_id res chain seq x y z
N MET A 1 -0.97 -22.46 -17.69
CA MET A 1 -0.64 -21.73 -16.44
C MET A 1 -1.95 -21.17 -15.95
N ASP A 2 -2.30 -21.34 -14.66
CA ASP A 2 -3.54 -20.78 -14.12
C ASP A 2 -3.26 -19.37 -13.59
N ASP A 3 -3.48 -18.37 -14.44
CA ASP A 3 -3.17 -16.97 -14.16
C ASP A 3 -3.94 -16.45 -12.95
N ARG A 4 -5.15 -16.99 -12.69
CA ARG A 4 -5.96 -16.63 -11.52
C ARG A 4 -5.30 -17.12 -10.24
N ARG A 5 -4.96 -18.40 -10.19
CA ARG A 5 -4.31 -19.00 -9.03
C ARG A 5 -2.97 -18.34 -8.75
N TYR A 6 -2.18 -18.11 -9.79
CA TYR A 6 -0.92 -17.39 -9.68
C TYR A 6 -1.11 -15.98 -9.10
N ALA A 7 -2.06 -15.22 -9.64
CA ALA A 7 -2.31 -13.85 -9.20
C ALA A 7 -2.76 -13.78 -7.73
N LEU A 8 -3.62 -14.70 -7.30
CA LEU A 8 -4.10 -14.78 -5.92
C LEU A 8 -2.96 -15.12 -4.94
N GLU A 9 -2.18 -16.16 -5.23
CA GLU A 9 -1.04 -16.56 -4.39
C GLU A 9 0.06 -15.49 -4.35
N TYR A 10 0.29 -14.81 -5.48
CA TYR A 10 1.20 -13.66 -5.53
C TYR A 10 0.69 -12.51 -4.66
N ALA A 11 -0.60 -12.15 -4.80
CA ALA A 11 -1.20 -11.06 -4.05
C ALA A 11 -1.21 -11.31 -2.54
N GLY A 12 -1.59 -12.51 -2.09
CA GLY A 12 -1.59 -12.87 -0.67
C GLY A 12 -0.20 -12.74 -0.03
N ARG A 13 0.83 -13.34 -0.65
CA ARG A 13 2.22 -13.25 -0.17
C ARG A 13 2.70 -11.80 -0.09
N ARG A 14 2.36 -10.96 -1.06
CA ARG A 14 2.78 -9.56 -1.07
C ARG A 14 2.01 -8.73 -0.04
N ALA A 15 0.71 -8.93 0.10
CA ALA A 15 -0.10 -8.25 1.11
C ALA A 15 0.40 -8.57 2.53
N ALA A 16 0.66 -9.85 2.83
CA ALA A 16 1.23 -10.29 4.10
C ALA A 16 2.62 -9.65 4.39
N SER A 17 3.41 -9.37 3.34
CA SER A 17 4.69 -8.65 3.47
C SER A 17 4.57 -7.13 3.67
N GLY A 18 3.34 -6.59 3.74
CA GLY A 18 3.06 -5.17 3.90
C GLY A 18 3.17 -4.34 2.62
N ARG A 19 3.13 -4.98 1.44
CA ARG A 19 2.96 -4.27 0.16
C ARG A 19 1.52 -3.81 0.03
N GLY A 20 1.34 -2.53 -0.31
CA GLY A 20 0.04 -1.95 -0.57
C GLY A 20 -0.54 -2.41 -1.92
N PRO A 21 -1.88 -2.37 -2.06
CA PRO A 21 -2.61 -2.95 -3.20
C PRO A 21 -2.12 -2.46 -4.55
N ALA A 22 -1.85 -1.16 -4.70
CA ALA A 22 -1.44 -0.58 -5.98
C ALA A 22 -0.09 -1.11 -6.49
N ARG A 23 0.82 -1.50 -5.58
CA ARG A 23 2.09 -2.10 -5.98
C ARG A 23 1.91 -3.55 -6.40
N VAL A 24 1.07 -4.29 -5.69
CA VAL A 24 0.75 -5.68 -6.05
C VAL A 24 0.08 -5.75 -7.41
N LEU A 25 -0.91 -4.88 -7.66
CA LEU A 25 -1.56 -4.74 -8.96
C LEU A 25 -0.55 -4.40 -10.07
N ALA A 26 0.31 -3.41 -9.85
CA ALA A 26 1.32 -3.03 -10.84
C ALA A 26 2.30 -4.17 -11.16
N ASP A 27 2.70 -4.96 -10.16
CA ASP A 27 3.58 -6.11 -10.36
C ASP A 27 2.88 -7.20 -11.21
N LEU A 28 1.59 -7.49 -10.94
CA LEU A 28 0.81 -8.46 -11.71
C LEU A 28 0.61 -8.04 -13.17
N LEU A 29 0.30 -6.76 -13.40
CA LEU A 29 0.19 -6.20 -14.75
C LEU A 29 1.51 -6.31 -15.51
N ALA A 30 2.64 -6.05 -14.85
CA ALA A 30 3.97 -6.19 -15.46
C ALA A 30 4.33 -7.64 -15.79
N GLN A 31 3.71 -8.61 -15.12
CA GLN A 31 3.85 -10.04 -15.38
C GLN A 31 2.89 -10.54 -16.48
N GLY A 32 2.06 -9.67 -17.06
CA GLY A 32 1.13 -9.99 -18.14
C GLY A 32 -0.24 -10.48 -17.68
N VAL A 33 -0.55 -10.41 -16.37
CA VAL A 33 -1.87 -10.75 -15.85
C VAL A 33 -2.87 -9.70 -16.33
N GLU A 34 -4.01 -10.16 -16.85
CA GLU A 34 -5.11 -9.28 -17.27
C GLU A 34 -5.57 -8.39 -16.10
N ARG A 35 -5.96 -7.15 -16.39
CA ARG A 35 -6.24 -6.13 -15.38
C ARG A 35 -7.39 -6.53 -14.44
N GLY A 36 -8.53 -6.94 -14.98
CA GLY A 36 -9.68 -7.36 -14.18
C GLY A 36 -9.33 -8.55 -13.27
N LEU A 37 -8.59 -9.52 -13.81
CA LEU A 37 -8.07 -10.65 -13.05
C LEU A 37 -7.13 -10.22 -11.91
N ALA A 38 -6.21 -9.30 -12.19
CA ALA A 38 -5.26 -8.79 -11.20
C ALA A 38 -5.97 -7.98 -10.09
N GLU A 39 -6.93 -7.13 -10.46
CA GLU A 39 -7.74 -6.36 -9.51
C GLU A 39 -8.57 -7.29 -8.60
N ALA A 40 -9.22 -8.30 -9.18
CA ALA A 40 -9.97 -9.31 -8.44
C ALA A 40 -9.06 -10.10 -7.48
N ALA A 41 -7.91 -10.58 -7.96
CA ALA A 41 -6.95 -11.32 -7.15
C ALA A 41 -6.39 -10.51 -5.98
N VAL A 42 -6.11 -9.22 -6.18
CA VAL A 42 -5.67 -8.33 -5.10
C VAL A 42 -6.77 -8.15 -4.06
N SER A 43 -8.01 -7.90 -4.49
CA SER A 43 -9.15 -7.74 -3.58
C SER A 43 -9.43 -9.01 -2.79
N GLU A 44 -9.45 -10.16 -3.45
CA GLU A 44 -9.70 -11.47 -2.84
C GLU A 44 -8.60 -11.85 -1.85
N ALA A 45 -7.32 -11.63 -2.20
CA ALA A 45 -6.20 -11.88 -1.30
C ALA A 45 -6.29 -11.05 -0.02
N LEU A 46 -6.62 -9.76 -0.13
CA LEU A 46 -6.78 -8.89 1.04
C LEU A 46 -7.92 -9.38 1.96
N ALA A 47 -9.04 -9.81 1.36
CA ALA A 47 -10.16 -10.36 2.11
C ALA A 47 -9.79 -11.68 2.82
N GLN A 48 -9.10 -12.59 2.13
CA GLN A 48 -8.67 -13.88 2.70
C GLN A 48 -7.68 -13.71 3.86
N GLU A 49 -6.77 -12.73 3.76
CA GLU A 49 -5.79 -12.42 4.81
C GLU A 49 -6.38 -11.52 5.92
N GLY A 50 -7.64 -11.08 5.81
CA GLY A 50 -8.27 -10.14 6.75
C GLY A 50 -7.59 -8.77 6.81
N ILE A 51 -6.94 -8.36 5.72
CA ILE A 51 -6.17 -7.12 5.63
C ILE A 51 -7.07 -6.00 5.12
N ASP A 52 -7.36 -5.03 6.00
CA ASP A 52 -7.89 -3.73 5.61
C ASP A 52 -6.73 -2.82 5.14
N PRO A 53 -6.68 -2.41 3.85
CA PRO A 53 -5.61 -1.57 3.32
C PRO A 53 -5.49 -0.22 4.00
N ALA A 54 -6.60 0.40 4.42
CA ALA A 54 -6.60 1.70 5.07
C ALA A 54 -6.00 1.59 6.48
N ARG A 55 -6.38 0.55 7.24
CA ARG A 55 -5.76 0.26 8.54
C ARG A 55 -4.29 -0.08 8.40
N ALA A 56 -3.92 -0.91 7.43
CA ALA A 56 -2.52 -1.27 7.17
C ALA A 56 -1.68 -0.03 6.80
N ALA A 57 -2.21 0.85 5.94
CA ALA A 57 -1.58 2.12 5.60
C ALA A 57 -1.36 2.99 6.84
N ARG A 58 -2.39 3.16 7.69
CA ARG A 58 -2.31 3.93 8.94
C ARG A 58 -1.24 3.39 9.89
N THR A 59 -1.20 2.09 10.14
CA THR A 59 -0.20 1.46 11.01
C THR A 59 1.23 1.69 10.50
N ILE A 60 1.46 1.48 9.19
CA ILE A 60 2.77 1.67 8.56
C ILE A 60 3.17 3.14 8.55
N ALA A 61 2.22 4.04 8.28
CA ALA A 61 2.44 5.48 8.26
C ALA A 61 2.78 6.02 9.64
N ALA A 62 2.02 5.66 10.69
CA ALA A 62 2.26 6.10 12.06
C ALA A 62 3.65 5.67 12.56
N ARG A 63 4.02 4.40 12.35
CA ARG A 63 5.36 3.89 12.71
C ARG A 63 6.46 4.67 12.01
N ARG A 64 6.28 4.98 10.72
CA ARG A 64 7.29 5.76 9.98
C ARG A 64 7.32 7.23 10.39
N ALA A 65 6.16 7.83 10.67
CA ALA A 65 6.06 9.21 11.13
C ALA A 65 6.81 9.42 12.45
N ALA A 66 6.73 8.46 13.38
CA ALA A 66 7.51 8.48 14.62
C ALA A 66 9.03 8.43 14.36
N GLN A 67 9.50 7.64 13.39
CA GLN A 67 10.92 7.60 13.00
C GLN A 67 11.40 8.88 12.30
N LEU A 68 10.49 9.73 11.86
CA LEU A 68 10.78 11.03 11.25
C LEU A 68 10.55 12.18 12.25
N ALA A 69 10.36 11.88 13.54
CA ALA A 69 10.30 12.88 14.60
C ALA A 69 11.59 13.71 14.60
N GLY A 70 11.46 15.03 14.84
CA GLY A 70 12.56 15.98 14.79
C GLY A 70 12.88 16.55 13.40
N MET A 71 12.22 16.08 12.33
CA MET A 71 12.34 16.72 11.02
C MET A 71 11.35 17.89 10.87
N PRO A 72 11.68 18.93 10.06
CA PRO A 72 10.74 19.98 9.71
C PRO A 72 9.46 19.41 9.08
N PRO A 73 8.26 19.97 9.36
CA PRO A 73 6.98 19.42 8.91
C PRO A 73 6.92 19.10 7.41
N ALA A 74 7.35 20.03 6.56
CA ALA A 74 7.39 19.84 5.11
C ALA A 74 8.29 18.66 4.69
N THR A 75 9.44 18.50 5.34
CA THR A 75 10.36 17.38 5.10
C THR A 75 9.77 16.06 5.56
N LYS A 76 9.13 16.04 6.74
CA LYS A 76 8.44 14.87 7.29
C LYS A 76 7.35 14.38 6.34
N LYS A 77 6.46 15.28 5.89
CA LYS A 77 5.36 14.99 4.93
C LYS A 77 5.90 14.39 3.63
N ARG A 78 6.86 15.07 2.99
CA ARG A 78 7.47 14.62 1.72
C ARG A 78 8.08 13.21 1.84
N ARG A 79 8.84 12.97 2.92
CA ARG A 79 9.49 11.68 3.16
C ARG A 79 8.47 10.58 3.45
N LEU A 80 7.42 10.88 4.20
CA LEU A 80 6.36 9.93 4.52
C LEU A 80 5.55 9.54 3.28
N LEU A 81 5.12 10.52 2.47
CA LEU A 81 4.46 10.28 1.18
C LEU A 81 5.30 9.40 0.26
N ALA A 82 6.59 9.73 0.08
CA ALA A 82 7.49 8.95 -0.77
C ALA A 82 7.66 7.51 -0.26
N TYR A 83 7.70 7.32 1.06
CA TYR A 83 7.80 6.02 1.70
C TYR A 83 6.54 5.15 1.50
N LEU A 84 5.35 5.74 1.60
CA LEU A 84 4.07 5.05 1.36
C LEU A 84 3.88 4.73 -0.13
N ALA A 85 4.23 5.67 -1.02
CA ALA A 85 4.16 5.48 -2.46
C ALA A 85 5.03 4.31 -2.97
N ARG A 86 6.23 4.12 -2.38
CA ARG A 86 7.11 2.97 -2.67
C ARG A 86 6.56 1.64 -2.16
N ARG A 87 5.71 1.68 -1.13
CA ARG A 87 4.99 0.50 -0.63
C ARG A 87 3.76 0.16 -1.45
N GLY A 88 3.23 1.09 -2.23
CA GLY A 88 1.98 0.88 -2.98
C GLY A 88 0.76 1.49 -2.32
N TYR A 89 0.94 2.36 -1.32
CA TYR A 89 -0.13 3.18 -0.76
C TYR A 89 -0.08 4.56 -1.41
N ARG A 90 -1.13 4.92 -2.14
CA ARG A 90 -1.28 6.16 -2.91
C ARG A 90 -2.75 6.62 -2.84
N GLY A 91 -3.04 7.82 -3.34
CA GLY A 91 -4.41 8.33 -3.43
C GLY A 91 -4.68 9.53 -2.53
N ALA A 92 -5.94 9.95 -2.46
CA ALA A 92 -6.40 11.03 -1.58
C ALA A 92 -6.29 10.63 -0.10
N GLU A 93 -6.79 9.44 0.26
CA GLU A 93 -6.76 8.91 1.63
C GLU A 93 -5.34 8.88 2.24
N VAL A 94 -4.33 8.51 1.44
CA VAL A 94 -2.94 8.50 1.90
C VAL A 94 -2.40 9.92 2.13
N ARG A 95 -2.84 10.90 1.32
CA ARG A 95 -2.45 12.30 1.52
C ARG A 95 -3.08 12.86 2.79
N GLU A 96 -4.36 12.61 3.01
CA GLU A 96 -5.10 13.00 4.21
C GLU A 96 -4.48 12.37 5.47
N LEU A 97 -4.17 11.08 5.43
CA LEU A 97 -3.48 10.38 6.51
C LEU A 97 -2.11 11.00 6.84
N VAL A 98 -1.33 11.38 5.83
CA VAL A 98 -0.04 12.03 6.06
C VAL A 98 -0.21 13.41 6.70
N GLU A 99 -1.22 14.16 6.28
CA GLU A 99 -1.55 15.46 6.86
C GLU A 99 -1.93 15.30 8.34
N GLU A 100 -2.81 14.34 8.66
CA GLU A 100 -3.20 14.00 10.03
C GLU A 100 -1.97 13.67 10.92
N LEU A 101 -1.02 12.87 10.42
CA LEU A 101 0.15 12.42 11.18
C LEU A 101 1.29 13.44 11.30
N CYS A 102 1.29 14.47 10.45
CA CYS A 102 2.35 15.47 10.40
C CYS A 102 1.91 16.87 10.83
N GLY A 103 0.61 17.07 11.06
CA GLY A 103 -0.02 18.36 11.34
C GLY A 103 -0.36 19.13 10.07
N SER A 104 -1.45 19.90 10.12
CA SER A 104 -1.76 20.92 9.11
C SER A 104 -0.73 22.05 9.15
N PHE A 105 -0.62 22.80 8.04
CA PHE A 105 0.30 23.94 7.87
C PHE A 105 0.32 24.91 9.06
#